data_AF-A0A257K7I2-F1
#
_entry.id   AF-A0A257K7I2-F1
#
_cell.length_a   1.000
_cell.length_b   1.000
_cell.length_c   1.000
_cell.angle_alpha   90.00
_cell.angle_beta   90.00
_cell.angle_gamma   90.00
#
_symmetry.space_group_name_H-M   'P 1'
#
loop_
_entity.id
_entity.type
_entity.pdbx_description
1 polymer ?
#
loop_
_entity_poly.entity_id
_entity_poly.type
_entity_poly.pdbx_seq_one_letter_code
_entity_poly.pdbx_strand_id
1 'polypeptide(L)'
;MKNTFKLLFVTSAILLSCKTKFAIGKPSAKDAQLDYTAYYLTMYKADSLFLINDFDGSYKLLDSLFKVYEPLDCDNYGEYGIYLYSAVMSNHTEDIDKKVRFGYKHFGGIQTHHKKSYEMYLEVNKAANISEEEISALKLAYHNSLNHKLRNKMIQMYQDDQNVRLQNKGDEAMEIVDERNRIQLNAIFKEFGFPRKELIGSNNAYDIPNAAFITVGTFFLHQPDSVQNKYLPILLQAAKKGYCEPDLYADLYDRMLLNKNQKQYYGTYTCPDGILCEFSNPSKIDSIRASVGLPHHTFYPWKIKQQTSEENQ
;
A
#
# COMPACT_ATOMS: atom_id res chain seq x y z
N MET A 1 -39.76 -29.42 67.20
CA MET A 1 -38.80 -28.34 66.86
C MET A 1 -38.10 -28.73 65.57
N LYS A 2 -38.48 -28.09 64.46
CA LYS A 2 -38.03 -28.44 63.11
C LYS A 2 -36.89 -27.51 62.71
N ASN A 3 -35.71 -28.08 62.47
CA ASN A 3 -34.51 -27.39 61.99
C ASN A 3 -34.70 -26.96 60.53
N THR A 4 -34.62 -25.66 60.29
CA THR A 4 -34.60 -25.05 58.96
C THR A 4 -33.20 -25.11 58.36
N PHE A 5 -33.03 -25.99 57.37
CA PHE A 5 -31.85 -26.04 56.50
C PHE A 5 -31.93 -24.86 55.53
N LYS A 6 -31.01 -23.89 55.61
CA LYS A 6 -30.88 -22.83 54.61
C LYS A 6 -30.03 -23.34 53.45
N LEU A 7 -30.68 -23.54 52.30
CA LEU A 7 -30.06 -23.88 51.03
C LEU A 7 -29.30 -22.65 50.50
N LEU A 8 -27.96 -22.71 50.45
CA LEU A 8 -27.13 -21.70 49.80
C LEU A 8 -27.26 -21.87 48.28
N PHE A 9 -27.88 -20.90 47.60
CA PHE A 9 -27.83 -20.79 46.14
C PHE A 9 -26.42 -20.34 45.73
N VAL A 10 -25.60 -21.28 45.26
CA VAL A 10 -24.37 -20.97 44.54
C VAL A 10 -24.76 -20.68 43.09
N THR A 11 -24.99 -19.40 42.78
CA THR A 11 -25.13 -18.96 41.38
C THR A 11 -23.76 -19.07 40.73
N SER A 12 -23.60 -20.12 39.91
CA SER A 12 -22.47 -20.34 39.02
C SER A 12 -22.40 -19.19 38.02
N ALA A 13 -21.49 -18.24 38.23
CA ALA A 13 -21.15 -17.22 37.25
C ALA A 13 -20.33 -17.89 36.14
N ILE A 14 -21.01 -18.32 35.09
CA ILE A 14 -20.40 -18.72 33.83
C ILE A 14 -19.70 -17.46 33.28
N LEU A 15 -18.38 -17.37 33.43
CA LEU A 15 -17.55 -16.41 32.73
C LEU A 15 -17.59 -16.76 31.24
N LEU A 16 -18.58 -16.22 30.55
CA LEU A 16 -18.55 -16.10 29.10
C LEU A 16 -17.37 -15.20 28.74
N SER A 17 -16.26 -15.84 28.38
CA SER A 17 -15.14 -15.24 27.69
C SER A 17 -15.68 -14.42 26.51
N CYS A 18 -15.67 -13.09 26.69
CA CYS A 18 -16.01 -12.16 25.64
C CYS A 18 -14.99 -12.34 24.53
N LYS A 19 -15.40 -13.02 23.45
CA LYS A 19 -14.76 -12.93 22.15
C LYS A 19 -14.51 -11.45 21.88
N THR A 20 -13.25 -11.05 21.86
CA THR A 20 -12.81 -9.75 21.37
C THR A 20 -13.30 -9.65 19.94
N LYS A 21 -14.41 -8.95 19.74
CA LYS A 21 -14.74 -8.39 18.44
C LYS A 21 -13.62 -7.41 18.16
N PHE A 22 -12.68 -7.79 17.30
CA PHE A 22 -11.88 -6.82 16.57
C PHE A 22 -12.88 -5.88 15.91
N ALA A 23 -13.05 -4.71 16.52
CA ALA A 23 -13.77 -3.63 15.90
C ALA A 23 -12.88 -3.21 14.74
N ILE A 24 -13.31 -3.61 13.54
CA ILE A 24 -12.90 -3.03 12.26
C ILE A 24 -12.77 -1.54 12.49
N GLY A 25 -11.60 -0.98 12.17
CA GLY A 25 -11.31 0.43 12.33
C GLY A 25 -12.38 1.26 11.66
N LYS A 26 -13.40 1.67 12.43
CA LYS A 26 -14.05 2.94 12.18
C LYS A 26 -12.92 3.97 12.25
N PRO A 27 -12.81 4.86 11.26
CA PRO A 27 -11.83 5.93 11.33
C PRO A 27 -11.96 6.58 12.70
N SER A 28 -10.85 6.69 13.42
CA SER A 28 -10.80 7.50 14.63
C SER A 28 -11.25 8.92 14.25
N ALA A 29 -11.80 9.70 15.18
CA ALA A 29 -12.19 11.08 14.88
C ALA A 29 -11.01 11.96 14.40
N LYS A 30 -9.75 11.49 14.53
CA LYS A 30 -8.54 12.09 13.93
C LYS A 30 -8.34 11.76 12.44
N ASP A 31 -8.86 10.64 11.96
CA ASP A 31 -8.67 10.13 10.60
C ASP A 31 -9.54 10.87 9.57
N ALA A 32 -10.34 11.84 10.03
CA ALA A 32 -11.30 12.57 9.21
C ALA A 32 -10.74 13.88 8.61
N GLN A 33 -9.47 14.26 8.83
CA GLN A 33 -9.04 15.63 8.54
C GLN A 33 -7.70 15.84 7.81
N LEU A 34 -6.84 14.82 7.70
CA LEU A 34 -5.53 14.99 7.03
C LEU A 34 -5.59 14.54 5.57
N ASP A 35 -5.22 15.44 4.65
CA ASP A 35 -5.05 15.13 3.23
C ASP A 35 -3.61 14.65 2.98
N TYR A 36 -3.46 13.37 2.63
CA TYR A 36 -2.18 12.71 2.37
C TYR A 36 -1.53 13.12 1.03
N THR A 37 -2.13 14.03 0.26
CA THR A 37 -1.49 14.58 -0.95
C THR A 37 -0.09 15.13 -0.65
N ALA A 38 0.05 15.91 0.44
CA ALA A 38 1.34 16.45 0.86
C ALA A 38 2.31 15.35 1.37
N TYR A 39 1.76 14.28 1.94
CA TYR A 39 2.53 13.11 2.37
C TYR A 39 3.23 12.46 1.18
N TYR A 40 2.48 12.11 0.13
CA TYR A 40 3.07 11.48 -1.06
C TYR A 40 4.13 12.36 -1.71
N LEU A 41 3.84 13.65 -1.88
CA LEU A 41 4.80 14.61 -2.48
C LEU A 41 6.09 14.75 -1.67
N THR A 42 6.01 14.68 -0.35
CA THR A 42 7.19 14.73 0.53
C THR A 42 7.96 13.41 0.47
N MET A 43 7.25 12.29 0.44
CA MET A 43 7.84 10.95 0.29
C MET A 43 8.65 10.85 -1.01
N TYR A 44 8.14 11.30 -2.15
CA TYR A 44 8.90 11.27 -3.42
C TYR A 44 10.17 12.12 -3.36
N LYS A 45 10.14 13.26 -2.67
CA LYS A 45 11.34 14.08 -2.49
C LYS A 45 12.37 13.36 -1.62
N ALA A 46 11.93 12.71 -0.54
CA ALA A 46 12.81 11.94 0.31
C ALA A 46 13.41 10.73 -0.44
N ASP A 47 12.61 10.00 -1.22
CA ASP A 47 13.08 8.90 -2.07
C ASP A 47 14.12 9.41 -3.09
N SER A 48 13.89 10.58 -3.72
CA SER A 48 14.88 11.18 -4.60
C SER A 48 16.22 11.49 -3.90
N LEU A 49 16.19 12.04 -2.67
CA LEU A 49 17.40 12.31 -1.89
C LEU A 49 18.11 11.01 -1.48
N PHE A 50 17.34 10.01 -1.07
CA PHE A 50 17.84 8.69 -0.69
C PHE A 50 18.57 8.01 -1.85
N LEU A 51 18.00 8.03 -3.05
CA LEU A 51 18.59 7.42 -4.24
C LEU A 51 19.91 8.07 -4.68
N ILE A 52 20.13 9.34 -4.36
CA ILE A 52 21.40 10.04 -4.64
C ILE A 52 22.36 10.02 -3.43
N ASN A 53 22.07 9.21 -2.41
CA ASN A 53 22.83 9.07 -1.15
C ASN A 53 22.83 10.32 -0.25
N ASP A 54 21.90 11.25 -0.43
CA ASP A 54 21.63 12.30 0.57
C ASP A 54 20.72 11.74 1.68
N PHE A 55 21.32 10.89 2.51
CA PHE A 55 20.62 10.20 3.60
C PHE A 55 20.15 11.16 4.69
N ASP A 56 20.93 12.19 5.02
CA ASP A 56 20.55 13.17 6.04
C ASP A 56 19.36 14.02 5.57
N GLY A 57 19.37 14.48 4.31
CA GLY A 57 18.25 15.19 3.71
C GLY A 57 16.98 14.34 3.64
N SER A 58 17.11 13.09 3.20
CA SER A 58 16.00 12.11 3.17
C SER A 58 15.43 11.87 4.58
N TYR A 59 16.29 11.60 5.57
CA TYR A 59 15.89 11.38 6.96
C TYR A 59 15.14 12.58 7.51
N LYS A 60 15.65 13.80 7.35
CA LYS A 60 15.00 15.01 7.88
C LYS A 60 13.60 15.23 7.31
N LEU A 61 13.41 14.96 6.02
CA LEU A 61 12.09 15.05 5.39
C LEU A 61 11.12 14.02 5.99
N LEU A 62 11.54 12.75 6.09
CA LEU A 62 10.69 11.67 6.60
C LEU A 62 10.43 11.77 8.10
N ASP A 63 11.42 12.17 8.89
CA ASP A 63 11.29 12.41 10.33
C ASP A 63 10.29 13.54 10.62
N SER A 64 10.35 14.63 9.84
CA SER A 64 9.35 15.70 9.93
C SER A 64 7.98 15.23 9.47
N LEU A 65 7.91 14.38 8.45
CA LEU A 65 6.65 13.87 7.90
C LEU A 65 5.95 12.95 8.92
N PHE A 66 6.67 12.02 9.54
CA PHE A 66 6.12 11.05 10.48
C PHE A 66 5.78 11.61 11.85
N LYS A 67 6.12 12.88 12.13
CA LYS A 67 5.57 13.64 13.27
C LYS A 67 4.13 14.09 13.04
N VAL A 68 3.70 14.16 11.77
CA VAL A 68 2.38 14.65 11.37
C VAL A 68 1.49 13.52 10.88
N TYR A 69 2.06 12.57 10.14
CA TYR A 69 1.33 11.48 9.49
C TYR A 69 1.77 10.12 10.05
N GLU A 70 0.83 9.18 10.11
CA GLU A 70 1.18 7.78 10.29
C GLU A 70 1.85 7.25 9.00
N PRO A 71 2.97 6.51 9.11
CA PRO A 71 3.62 5.89 7.96
C PRO A 71 2.73 4.81 7.35
N LEU A 72 2.69 4.73 6.02
CA LEU A 72 1.87 3.78 5.27
C LEU A 72 2.65 2.53 4.81
N ASP A 73 3.95 2.68 4.57
CA ASP A 73 4.82 1.71 3.89
C ASP A 73 4.20 1.20 2.59
N CYS A 74 3.94 2.11 1.66
CA CYS A 74 3.30 1.81 0.38
C CYS A 74 4.20 0.90 -0.49
N ASP A 75 3.58 -0.04 -1.22
CA ASP A 75 4.26 -1.15 -1.90
C ASP A 75 5.31 -0.71 -2.93
N ASN A 76 5.09 0.43 -3.59
CA ASN A 76 5.99 0.96 -4.62
C ASN A 76 7.19 1.75 -4.07
N TYR A 77 7.23 2.03 -2.76
CA TYR A 77 8.19 2.95 -2.17
C TYR A 77 8.98 2.33 -1.03
N GLY A 78 8.32 1.61 -0.12
CA GLY A 78 8.94 1.15 1.12
C GLY A 78 9.44 2.33 1.96
N GLU A 79 8.64 3.40 2.07
CA GLU A 79 9.10 4.67 2.63
C GLU A 79 9.53 4.57 4.09
N TYR A 80 8.97 3.61 4.84
CA TYR A 80 9.40 3.37 6.21
C TYR A 80 10.79 2.72 6.24
N GLY A 81 11.08 1.81 5.30
CA GLY A 81 12.43 1.32 5.07
C GLY A 81 13.40 2.44 4.71
N ILE A 82 13.04 3.31 3.76
CA ILE A 82 13.85 4.48 3.39
C ILE A 82 14.15 5.34 4.62
N TYR A 83 13.17 5.59 5.48
CA TYR A 83 13.36 6.36 6.72
C TYR A 83 14.40 5.72 7.66
N LEU A 84 14.26 4.41 7.95
CA LEU A 84 15.20 3.70 8.81
C LEU A 84 16.62 3.69 8.25
N TYR A 85 16.74 3.48 6.94
CA TYR A 85 18.04 3.37 6.27
C TYR A 85 18.71 4.74 6.22
N SER A 86 17.94 5.76 5.87
CA SER A 86 18.40 7.16 5.91
C SER A 86 18.89 7.53 7.31
N ALA A 87 18.13 7.18 8.35
CA ALA A 87 18.48 7.44 9.75
C ALA A 87 19.84 6.83 10.12
N VAL A 88 20.04 5.53 9.87
CA VAL A 88 21.27 4.84 10.25
C VAL A 88 22.46 5.31 9.42
N MET A 89 22.29 5.49 8.11
CA MET A 89 23.36 5.96 7.22
C MET A 89 23.79 7.42 7.47
N SER A 90 22.98 8.19 8.20
CA SER A 90 23.30 9.57 8.60
C SER A 90 23.45 9.76 10.11
N ASN A 91 23.63 8.67 10.86
CA ASN A 91 23.86 8.66 12.32
C ASN A 91 22.73 9.22 13.20
N HIS A 92 21.49 9.26 12.70
CA HIS A 92 20.30 9.59 13.49
C HIS A 92 19.70 8.33 14.12
N THR A 93 20.43 7.70 15.04
CA THR A 93 20.12 6.37 15.58
C THR A 93 19.27 6.38 16.86
N GLU A 94 18.72 7.53 17.25
CA GLU A 94 17.86 7.63 18.43
C GLU A 94 16.62 6.75 18.30
N ASP A 95 16.38 5.89 19.30
CA ASP A 95 15.30 4.89 19.34
C ASP A 95 15.26 3.94 18.12
N ILE A 96 16.40 3.72 17.44
CA ILE A 96 16.43 2.88 16.22
C ILE A 96 15.95 1.45 16.49
N ASP A 97 16.23 0.93 17.69
CA ASP A 97 15.80 -0.40 18.14
C ASP A 97 14.27 -0.54 18.14
N LYS A 98 13.56 0.50 18.58
CA LYS A 98 12.08 0.56 18.60
C LYS A 98 11.53 0.76 17.19
N LYS A 99 12.14 1.66 16.42
CA LYS A 99 11.70 2.00 15.06
C LYS A 99 11.82 0.80 14.10
N VAL A 100 12.90 0.02 14.19
CA VAL A 100 13.09 -1.20 13.39
C VAL A 100 12.08 -2.28 13.78
N ARG A 101 11.87 -2.53 15.09
CA ARG A 101 10.86 -3.47 15.56
C ARG A 101 9.45 -3.08 15.11
N PHE A 102 9.15 -1.77 15.12
CA PHE A 102 7.90 -1.26 14.56
C PHE A 102 7.75 -1.62 13.08
N GLY A 103 8.78 -1.42 12.26
CA GLY A 103 8.74 -1.74 10.84
C GLY A 103 8.39 -3.20 10.56
N TYR A 104 9.12 -4.14 11.17
CA TYR A 104 8.83 -5.57 11.02
C TYR A 104 7.43 -5.96 11.53
N LYS A 105 7.00 -5.39 12.65
CA LYS A 105 5.70 -5.71 13.26
C LYS A 105 4.51 -5.19 12.47
N HIS A 106 4.64 -4.01 11.87
CA HIS A 106 3.53 -3.31 11.24
C HIS A 106 3.51 -3.40 9.71
N PHE A 107 4.65 -3.69 9.08
CA PHE A 107 4.78 -3.73 7.63
C PHE A 107 5.38 -5.05 7.09
N GLY A 108 5.72 -5.99 7.97
CA GLY A 108 6.33 -7.27 7.59
C GLY A 108 7.78 -7.19 7.14
N GLY A 109 8.36 -5.98 7.05
CA GLY A 109 9.71 -5.75 6.58
C GLY A 109 10.15 -4.30 6.73
N ILE A 110 11.39 -4.04 6.32
CA ILE A 110 12.03 -2.72 6.33
C ILE A 110 12.73 -2.43 5.01
N GLN A 111 12.28 -3.08 3.94
CA GLN A 111 12.94 -3.08 2.65
C GLN A 111 12.94 -1.72 1.94
N THR A 112 13.86 -1.60 0.98
CA THR A 112 14.01 -0.41 0.14
C THR A 112 14.60 -0.80 -1.21
N HIS A 113 14.50 0.11 -2.18
CA HIS A 113 15.01 -0.07 -3.53
C HIS A 113 16.24 0.82 -3.77
N HIS A 114 17.36 0.46 -3.13
CA HIS A 114 18.66 1.09 -3.30
C HIS A 114 19.71 0.07 -3.78
N LYS A 115 20.70 0.51 -4.54
CA LYS A 115 21.79 -0.35 -5.04
C LYS A 115 22.61 -1.03 -3.93
N LYS A 116 22.65 -0.41 -2.74
CA LYS A 116 23.32 -0.92 -1.51
C LYS A 116 22.32 -1.39 -0.45
N SER A 117 21.11 -1.81 -0.86
CA SER A 117 20.02 -2.12 0.08
C SER A 117 20.38 -3.28 1.02
N TYR A 118 21.17 -4.25 0.57
CA TYR A 118 21.58 -5.37 1.40
C TYR A 118 22.58 -4.96 2.48
N GLU A 119 23.61 -4.18 2.15
CA GLU A 119 24.58 -3.69 3.14
C GLU A 119 23.90 -2.78 4.15
N MET A 120 23.02 -1.88 3.69
CA MET A 120 22.25 -1.01 4.58
C MET A 120 21.31 -1.81 5.48
N TYR A 121 20.67 -2.86 4.98
CA TYR A 121 19.84 -3.78 5.78
C TYR A 121 20.62 -4.36 6.96
N LEU A 122 21.85 -4.83 6.71
CA LEU A 122 22.70 -5.39 7.76
C LEU A 122 23.06 -4.34 8.81
N GLU A 123 23.45 -3.12 8.39
CA GLU A 123 23.78 -2.04 9.31
C GLU A 123 22.58 -1.57 10.13
N VAL A 124 21.38 -1.51 9.54
CA VAL A 124 20.16 -1.12 10.24
C VAL A 124 19.79 -2.13 11.33
N ASN A 125 19.82 -3.43 11.02
CA ASN A 125 19.51 -4.47 12.01
C ASN A 125 20.58 -4.57 13.10
N LYS A 126 21.85 -4.38 12.73
CA LYS A 126 22.95 -4.28 13.69
C LYS A 126 22.78 -3.09 14.63
N ALA A 127 22.43 -1.90 14.11
CA ALA A 127 22.17 -0.71 14.92
C ALA A 127 20.99 -0.90 15.88
N ALA A 128 19.97 -1.67 15.46
CA ALA A 128 18.81 -2.01 16.29
C ALA A 128 19.06 -3.15 17.30
N ASN A 129 20.22 -3.80 17.25
CA ASN A 129 20.57 -4.98 18.04
C ASN A 129 19.43 -6.02 18.07
N ILE A 130 18.93 -6.39 16.89
CA ILE A 130 17.83 -7.33 16.70
C ILE A 130 18.35 -8.65 16.13
N SER A 131 17.91 -9.79 16.67
CA SER A 131 18.31 -11.10 16.17
C SER A 131 17.39 -11.60 15.05
N GLU A 132 17.86 -12.56 14.26
CA GLU A 132 17.07 -13.19 13.19
C GLU A 132 15.83 -13.92 13.74
N GLU A 133 15.91 -14.48 14.95
CA GLU A 133 14.77 -15.10 15.63
C GLU A 133 13.71 -14.05 16.00
N GLU A 134 14.14 -12.88 16.48
CA GLU A 134 13.22 -11.79 16.80
C GLU A 134 12.58 -11.21 15.54
N ILE A 135 13.36 -11.00 14.48
CA ILE A 135 12.84 -10.60 13.16
C ILE A 135 11.78 -11.59 12.68
N SER A 136 12.08 -12.90 12.75
CA SER A 136 11.17 -13.96 12.33
C SER A 136 9.87 -13.96 13.13
N ALA A 137 9.94 -13.74 14.46
CA ALA A 137 8.77 -13.64 15.32
C ALA A 137 7.90 -12.40 14.99
N LEU A 138 8.51 -11.25 14.71
CA LEU A 138 7.79 -10.03 14.35
C LEU A 138 7.11 -10.16 12.98
N LYS A 139 7.79 -10.74 11.99
CA LYS A 139 7.20 -11.05 10.68
C LYS A 139 6.04 -12.02 10.78
N LEU A 140 6.15 -13.05 11.62
CA LEU A 140 5.06 -13.98 11.88
C LEU A 140 3.87 -13.29 12.55
N ALA A 141 4.13 -12.38 13.49
CA ALA A 141 3.08 -11.59 14.14
C ALA A 141 2.36 -10.67 13.13
N TYR A 142 3.10 -10.00 12.25
CA TYR A 142 2.54 -9.23 11.14
C TYR A 142 1.68 -10.12 10.24
N HIS A 143 2.25 -11.22 9.75
CA HIS A 143 1.55 -12.17 8.88
C HIS A 143 0.20 -12.61 9.48
N ASN A 144 0.22 -13.06 10.75
CA ASN A 144 -0.99 -13.52 11.44
C ASN A 144 -2.03 -12.43 11.71
N SER A 145 -1.66 -11.14 11.60
CA SER A 145 -2.60 -10.02 11.73
C SER A 145 -3.43 -9.78 10.47
N LEU A 146 -3.01 -10.33 9.33
CA LEU A 146 -3.63 -10.10 8.04
C LEU A 146 -4.91 -10.92 7.84
N ASN A 147 -5.83 -10.40 7.02
CA ASN A 147 -7.01 -11.10 6.58
C ASN A 147 -6.69 -12.04 5.39
N HIS A 148 -6.09 -13.19 5.68
CA HIS A 148 -5.72 -14.18 4.67
C HIS A 148 -6.91 -14.67 3.83
N LYS A 149 -8.11 -14.74 4.41
CA LYS A 149 -9.32 -15.14 3.68
C LYS A 149 -9.65 -14.14 2.58
N LEU A 150 -9.62 -12.84 2.90
CA LEU A 150 -9.82 -11.77 1.92
C LEU A 150 -8.69 -11.75 0.89
N ARG A 151 -7.43 -11.85 1.33
CA ARG A 151 -6.28 -11.90 0.41
C ARG A 151 -6.41 -13.04 -0.60
N ASN A 152 -6.66 -14.27 -0.13
CA ASN A 152 -6.78 -15.45 -1.01
C ASN A 152 -7.96 -15.30 -1.99
N LYS A 153 -9.06 -14.69 -1.55
CA LYS A 153 -10.18 -14.37 -2.44
C LYS A 153 -9.77 -13.39 -3.54
N MET A 154 -9.01 -12.35 -3.20
CA MET A 154 -8.52 -11.37 -4.17
C MET A 154 -7.47 -11.97 -5.12
N ILE A 155 -6.60 -12.86 -4.64
CA ILE A 155 -5.69 -13.64 -5.49
C ILE A 155 -6.50 -14.45 -6.51
N GLN A 156 -7.54 -15.15 -6.08
CA GLN A 156 -8.36 -15.94 -7.00
C GLN A 156 -9.08 -15.06 -8.03
N MET A 157 -9.63 -13.93 -7.60
CA MET A 157 -10.27 -12.95 -8.51
C MET A 157 -9.29 -12.46 -9.58
N TYR A 158 -8.05 -12.16 -9.19
CA TYR A 158 -7.00 -11.73 -10.10
C TYR A 158 -6.56 -12.84 -11.06
N GLN A 159 -6.32 -14.05 -10.54
CA GLN A 159 -5.94 -15.20 -11.36
C GLN A 159 -7.00 -15.54 -12.40
N ASP A 160 -8.28 -15.53 -12.02
CA ASP A 160 -9.36 -15.82 -12.95
C ASP A 160 -9.47 -14.76 -14.06
N ASP A 161 -9.29 -13.48 -13.73
CA ASP A 161 -9.25 -12.37 -14.70
C ASP A 161 -8.06 -12.51 -15.67
N GLN A 162 -6.87 -12.77 -15.15
CA GLN A 162 -5.70 -12.93 -16.00
C GLN A 162 -5.80 -14.19 -16.86
N ASN A 163 -6.32 -15.30 -16.32
CA ASN A 163 -6.46 -16.55 -17.04
C ASN A 163 -7.36 -16.43 -18.28
N VAL A 164 -8.50 -15.73 -18.17
CA VAL A 164 -9.41 -15.57 -19.32
C VAL A 164 -8.80 -14.71 -20.43
N ARG A 165 -8.00 -13.70 -20.06
CA ARG A 165 -7.29 -12.79 -20.99
C ARG A 165 -6.08 -13.44 -21.64
N LEU A 166 -5.22 -14.08 -20.85
CA LEU A 166 -4.00 -14.75 -21.35
C LEU A 166 -4.32 -15.93 -22.26
N GLN A 167 -5.44 -16.62 -22.02
CA GLN A 167 -5.90 -17.72 -22.88
C GLN A 167 -6.76 -17.23 -24.05
N ASN A 168 -6.97 -15.91 -24.19
CA ASN A 168 -7.78 -15.28 -25.23
C ASN A 168 -9.14 -15.98 -25.45
N LYS A 169 -9.88 -16.22 -24.36
CA LYS A 169 -11.15 -17.00 -24.41
C LYS A 169 -12.33 -16.25 -25.05
N GLY A 170 -12.11 -15.05 -25.58
CA GLY A 170 -13.12 -14.20 -26.20
C GLY A 170 -13.86 -13.29 -25.22
N ASP A 171 -14.56 -12.30 -25.78
CA ASP A 171 -15.18 -11.19 -25.04
C ASP A 171 -16.26 -11.64 -24.06
N GLU A 172 -17.06 -12.64 -24.42
CA GLU A 172 -18.11 -13.17 -23.54
C GLU A 172 -17.53 -13.77 -22.25
N ALA A 173 -16.43 -14.54 -22.37
CA ALA A 173 -15.78 -15.11 -21.21
C ALA A 173 -15.16 -14.03 -20.32
N MET A 174 -14.60 -12.97 -20.91
CA MET A 174 -14.06 -11.83 -20.17
C MET A 174 -15.17 -11.09 -19.41
N GLU A 175 -16.30 -10.80 -20.05
CA GLU A 175 -17.44 -10.10 -19.42
C GLU A 175 -18.01 -10.90 -18.24
N ILE A 176 -18.10 -12.23 -18.34
CA ILE A 176 -18.54 -13.09 -17.23
C ILE A 176 -17.61 -12.94 -16.01
N VAL A 177 -16.30 -12.94 -16.24
CA VAL A 177 -15.31 -12.78 -15.17
C VAL A 177 -15.33 -11.36 -14.60
N ASP A 178 -15.45 -10.35 -15.46
CA ASP A 178 -15.51 -8.94 -15.08
C ASP A 178 -16.76 -8.65 -14.23
N GLU A 179 -17.94 -9.19 -14.60
CA GLU A 179 -19.15 -9.06 -13.80
C GLU A 179 -19.03 -9.76 -12.44
N ARG A 180 -18.50 -10.98 -12.42
CA ARG A 180 -18.26 -11.68 -11.16
C ARG A 180 -17.31 -10.88 -10.27
N ASN A 181 -16.23 -10.35 -10.82
CA ASN A 181 -15.28 -9.50 -10.09
C ASN A 181 -15.95 -8.20 -9.59
N ARG A 182 -16.82 -7.58 -10.38
CA ARG A 182 -17.63 -6.41 -9.97
C ARG A 182 -18.48 -6.70 -8.74
N ILE A 183 -19.18 -7.83 -8.72
CA ILE A 183 -20.01 -8.24 -7.58
C ILE A 183 -19.13 -8.43 -6.34
N GLN A 184 -18.00 -9.14 -6.49
CA GLN A 184 -17.08 -9.37 -5.36
C GLN A 184 -16.46 -8.06 -4.85
N LEU A 185 -16.07 -7.16 -5.75
CA LEU A 185 -15.47 -5.88 -5.41
C LEU A 185 -16.45 -4.99 -4.64
N ASN A 186 -17.73 -4.94 -5.07
CA ASN A 186 -18.77 -4.23 -4.32
C ASN A 186 -18.96 -4.81 -2.92
N ALA A 187 -18.95 -6.14 -2.77
CA ALA A 187 -19.04 -6.79 -1.47
C ALA A 187 -17.83 -6.48 -0.58
N ILE A 188 -16.61 -6.54 -1.12
CA ILE A 188 -15.37 -6.20 -0.41
C ILE A 188 -15.41 -4.75 0.05
N PHE A 189 -15.74 -3.80 -0.82
CA PHE A 189 -15.82 -2.38 -0.45
C PHE A 189 -16.88 -2.10 0.60
N LYS A 190 -18.02 -2.80 0.54
CA LYS A 190 -19.08 -2.66 1.54
C LYS A 190 -18.66 -3.17 2.92
N GLU A 191 -17.90 -4.27 2.98
CA GLU A 191 -17.51 -4.91 4.23
C GLU A 191 -16.22 -4.31 4.83
N PHE A 192 -15.23 -4.02 3.99
CA PHE A 192 -13.86 -3.66 4.40
C PHE A 192 -13.42 -2.26 3.96
N GLY A 193 -14.15 -1.59 3.06
CA GLY A 193 -13.65 -0.41 2.36
C GLY A 193 -12.56 -0.77 1.33
N PHE A 194 -11.64 0.16 1.07
CA PHE A 194 -10.48 -0.15 0.22
C PHE A 194 -9.57 -1.16 0.93
N PRO A 195 -9.20 -2.30 0.29
CA PRO A 195 -8.40 -3.34 0.92
C PRO A 195 -6.92 -2.92 0.96
N ARG A 196 -6.53 -2.24 2.03
CA ARG A 196 -5.18 -1.71 2.21
C ARG A 196 -4.18 -2.79 2.59
N LYS A 197 -2.90 -2.43 2.50
CA LYS A 197 -1.79 -3.29 2.88
C LYS A 197 -1.89 -3.81 4.31
N GLU A 198 -2.29 -3.00 5.28
CA GLU A 198 -2.41 -3.43 6.68
C GLU A 198 -3.51 -4.49 6.87
N LEU A 199 -4.45 -4.60 5.93
CA LEU A 199 -5.52 -5.59 5.96
C LEU A 199 -5.16 -6.87 5.20
N ILE A 200 -4.52 -6.76 4.04
CA ILE A 200 -4.30 -7.89 3.13
C ILE A 200 -2.83 -8.20 2.83
N GLY A 201 -1.90 -7.41 3.36
CA GLY A 201 -0.48 -7.38 3.01
C GLY A 201 -0.21 -6.76 1.65
N SER A 202 1.06 -6.75 1.25
CA SER A 202 1.50 -6.12 0.00
C SER A 202 0.88 -6.75 -1.24
N ASN A 203 0.59 -5.91 -2.23
CA ASN A 203 0.20 -6.30 -3.58
C ASN A 203 1.25 -7.19 -4.25
N ASN A 204 2.55 -6.92 -4.04
CA ASN A 204 3.63 -7.73 -4.59
C ASN A 204 4.11 -8.84 -3.61
N ALA A 205 3.38 -9.09 -2.52
CA ALA A 205 3.62 -10.23 -1.61
C ALA A 205 5.02 -10.34 -0.99
N TYR A 206 5.89 -9.32 -1.04
CA TYR A 206 7.24 -9.41 -0.44
C TYR A 206 7.20 -9.69 1.08
N ASP A 207 6.11 -9.28 1.73
CA ASP A 207 5.88 -9.33 3.16
C ASP A 207 5.18 -10.62 3.60
N ILE A 208 4.74 -11.45 2.64
CA ILE A 208 4.02 -12.69 2.87
C ILE A 208 4.71 -13.83 2.12
N PRO A 209 5.39 -14.74 2.83
CA PRO A 209 6.02 -15.91 2.23
C PRO A 209 5.02 -16.73 1.39
N ASN A 210 5.43 -17.09 0.17
CA ASN A 210 4.68 -17.94 -0.76
C ASN A 210 3.30 -17.40 -1.20
N ALA A 211 3.00 -16.12 -0.98
CA ALA A 211 1.78 -15.52 -1.52
C ALA A 211 1.96 -15.06 -2.96
N ALA A 212 0.86 -15.10 -3.72
CA ALA A 212 0.81 -14.56 -5.07
C ALA A 212 0.63 -13.03 -5.05
N PHE A 213 1.02 -12.39 -6.15
CA PHE A 213 0.76 -10.98 -6.41
C PHE A 213 -0.74 -10.71 -6.61
N ILE A 214 -1.17 -9.50 -6.24
CA ILE A 214 -2.51 -8.96 -6.46
C ILE A 214 -2.35 -7.56 -7.03
N THR A 215 -2.93 -7.30 -8.19
CA THR A 215 -3.01 -5.94 -8.73
C THR A 215 -4.41 -5.39 -8.51
N VAL A 216 -4.63 -4.72 -7.38
CA VAL A 216 -5.95 -4.17 -7.02
C VAL A 216 -6.51 -3.27 -8.13
N GLY A 217 -5.63 -2.56 -8.84
CA GLY A 217 -6.01 -1.71 -9.96
C GLY A 217 -6.65 -2.42 -11.15
N THR A 218 -6.22 -3.65 -11.42
CA THR A 218 -6.78 -4.48 -12.49
C THR A 218 -8.29 -4.67 -12.34
N PHE A 219 -8.78 -4.82 -11.11
CA PHE A 219 -10.21 -4.98 -10.84
C PHE A 219 -11.06 -3.78 -11.25
N PHE A 220 -10.48 -2.58 -11.34
CA PHE A 220 -11.17 -1.37 -11.78
C PHE A 220 -10.97 -1.12 -13.26
N LEU A 221 -9.74 -1.29 -13.75
CA LEU A 221 -9.36 -1.01 -15.14
C LEU A 221 -10.13 -1.86 -16.16
N HIS A 222 -10.53 -3.07 -15.77
CA HIS A 222 -11.25 -4.01 -16.62
C HIS A 222 -12.78 -3.86 -16.57
N GLN A 223 -13.30 -2.94 -15.75
CA GLN A 223 -14.74 -2.72 -15.63
C GLN A 223 -15.25 -1.76 -16.71
N PRO A 224 -16.55 -1.80 -17.05
CA PRO A 224 -17.12 -0.82 -17.97
C PRO A 224 -17.11 0.59 -17.38
N ASP A 225 -17.10 1.61 -18.24
CA ASP A 225 -17.05 3.04 -17.89
C ASP A 225 -18.04 3.45 -16.78
N SER A 226 -19.25 2.89 -16.76
CA SER A 226 -20.26 3.19 -15.74
C SER A 226 -19.80 2.83 -14.33
N VAL A 227 -19.06 1.73 -14.20
CA VAL A 227 -18.51 1.23 -12.94
C VAL A 227 -17.26 2.00 -12.58
N GLN A 228 -16.39 2.27 -13.55
CA GLN A 228 -15.20 3.10 -13.34
C GLN A 228 -15.58 4.50 -12.81
N ASN A 229 -16.59 5.15 -13.42
CA ASN A 229 -17.14 6.43 -12.96
C ASN A 229 -17.64 6.39 -11.52
N LYS A 230 -18.26 5.29 -11.10
CA LYS A 230 -18.75 5.10 -9.73
C LYS A 230 -17.58 5.05 -8.73
N TYR A 231 -16.48 4.41 -9.09
CA TYR A 231 -15.33 4.21 -8.19
C TYR A 231 -14.33 5.36 -8.20
N LEU A 232 -14.20 6.13 -9.27
CA LEU A 232 -13.29 7.29 -9.36
C LEU A 232 -13.35 8.22 -8.13
N PRO A 233 -14.51 8.76 -7.71
CA PRO A 233 -14.55 9.64 -6.53
C PRO A 233 -14.21 8.92 -5.23
N ILE A 234 -14.47 7.60 -5.14
CA ILE A 234 -14.13 6.79 -3.98
C ILE A 234 -12.61 6.60 -3.89
N LEU A 235 -11.95 6.30 -5.02
CA LEU A 235 -10.51 6.12 -5.11
C LEU A 235 -9.77 7.43 -4.84
N LEU A 236 -10.25 8.57 -5.37
CA LEU A 236 -9.68 9.88 -5.06
C LEU A 236 -9.72 10.17 -3.56
N GLN A 237 -10.86 9.90 -2.91
CA GLN A 237 -11.01 10.09 -1.47
C GLN A 237 -10.17 9.09 -0.67
N ALA A 238 -10.01 7.86 -1.15
CA ALA A 238 -9.13 6.88 -0.54
C ALA A 238 -7.67 7.34 -0.62
N ALA A 239 -7.21 7.83 -1.78
CA ALA A 239 -5.86 8.36 -1.95
C ALA A 239 -5.60 9.55 -1.02
N LYS A 240 -6.52 10.53 -0.97
CA LYS A 240 -6.41 11.67 -0.04
C LYS A 240 -6.36 11.27 1.43
N LYS A 241 -6.84 10.09 1.79
CA LYS A 241 -6.78 9.57 3.17
C LYS A 241 -5.58 8.68 3.44
N GLY A 242 -4.69 8.45 2.47
CA GLY A 242 -3.57 7.54 2.63
C GLY A 242 -3.94 6.07 2.39
N TYR A 243 -5.14 5.77 1.87
CA TYR A 243 -5.68 4.40 1.84
C TYR A 243 -5.37 3.69 0.52
N CYS A 244 -5.00 4.45 -0.51
CA CYS A 244 -4.83 4.02 -1.88
C CYS A 244 -3.68 4.82 -2.48
N GLU A 245 -2.86 4.20 -3.31
CA GLU A 245 -1.82 4.92 -4.04
C GLU A 245 -2.47 5.91 -5.04
N PRO A 246 -1.95 7.14 -5.18
CA PRO A 246 -2.43 8.11 -6.17
C PRO A 246 -2.46 7.59 -7.60
N ASP A 247 -1.49 6.75 -7.96
CA ASP A 247 -1.35 6.13 -9.28
C ASP A 247 -2.60 5.36 -9.68
N LEU A 248 -3.23 4.63 -8.75
CA LEU A 248 -4.46 3.88 -9.06
C LEU A 248 -5.61 4.78 -9.51
N TYR A 249 -5.82 5.92 -8.84
CA TYR A 249 -6.85 6.87 -9.23
C TYR A 249 -6.53 7.49 -10.60
N ALA A 250 -5.28 7.89 -10.82
CA ALA A 250 -4.85 8.53 -12.04
C ALA A 250 -4.89 7.58 -13.25
N ASP A 251 -4.48 6.32 -13.08
CA ASP A 251 -4.58 5.26 -14.07
C ASP A 251 -6.02 5.04 -14.51
N LEU A 252 -6.94 4.91 -13.55
CA LEU A 252 -8.34 4.73 -13.89
C LEU A 252 -8.88 5.95 -14.67
N TYR A 253 -8.52 7.16 -14.24
CA TYR A 253 -8.98 8.38 -14.90
C TYR A 253 -8.46 8.51 -16.33
N ASP A 254 -7.17 8.31 -16.54
CA ASP A 254 -6.55 8.39 -17.86
C ASP A 254 -7.02 7.24 -18.78
N ARG A 255 -7.24 6.04 -18.24
CA ARG A 255 -7.82 4.93 -19.00
C ARG A 255 -9.19 5.27 -19.58
N MET A 256 -10.05 5.92 -18.78
CA MET A 256 -11.38 6.35 -19.22
C MET A 256 -11.33 7.39 -20.34
N LEU A 257 -10.34 8.29 -20.32
CA LEU A 257 -10.14 9.28 -21.39
C LEU A 257 -9.65 8.58 -22.66
N LEU A 258 -8.67 7.69 -22.54
CA LEU A 258 -8.10 6.95 -23.67
C LEU A 258 -9.12 6.06 -24.36
N ASN A 259 -9.99 5.38 -23.60
CA ASN A 259 -11.10 4.59 -24.16
C ASN A 259 -12.06 5.43 -25.04
N LYS A 260 -12.08 6.75 -24.85
CA LYS A 260 -12.87 7.72 -25.63
C LYS A 260 -12.05 8.45 -26.69
N ASN A 261 -10.83 7.96 -26.98
CA ASN A 261 -9.86 8.61 -27.86
C ASN A 261 -9.52 10.05 -27.43
N GLN A 262 -9.54 10.32 -26.12
CA GLN A 262 -9.17 11.61 -25.55
C GLN A 262 -7.73 11.57 -25.01
N LYS A 263 -7.11 12.74 -24.93
CA LYS A 263 -5.77 12.92 -24.36
C LYS A 263 -5.79 12.65 -22.85
N GLN A 264 -4.68 12.16 -22.31
CA GLN A 264 -4.55 11.89 -20.89
C GLN A 264 -4.52 13.19 -20.07
N TYR A 265 -4.91 13.11 -18.81
CA TYR A 265 -4.90 14.23 -17.88
C TYR A 265 -3.73 14.14 -16.89
N TYR A 266 -3.48 12.97 -16.32
CA TYR A 266 -2.37 12.75 -15.38
C TYR A 266 -1.10 12.20 -16.04
N GLY A 267 -1.21 11.68 -17.26
CA GLY A 267 -0.08 11.15 -18.03
C GLY A 267 0.45 9.86 -17.42
N THR A 268 -0.39 8.84 -17.28
CA THR A 268 0.02 7.55 -16.69
C THR A 268 0.25 6.42 -17.71
N TYR A 269 -0.18 6.55 -18.96
CA TYR A 269 0.01 5.52 -20.00
C TYR A 269 0.99 5.93 -21.09
N THR A 270 1.85 5.01 -21.47
CA THR A 270 2.62 5.08 -22.72
C THR A 270 1.79 4.59 -23.89
N CYS A 271 1.97 5.24 -25.04
CA CYS A 271 1.44 4.83 -26.33
C CYS A 271 2.24 3.64 -26.91
N PRO A 272 1.76 2.98 -27.97
CA PRO A 272 2.40 1.78 -28.53
C PRO A 272 3.85 1.96 -29.00
N ASP A 273 4.26 3.20 -29.27
CA ASP A 273 5.65 3.58 -29.60
C ASP A 273 6.56 3.68 -28.36
N GLY A 274 6.03 3.40 -27.17
CA GLY A 274 6.74 3.51 -25.90
C GLY A 274 6.85 4.94 -25.37
N ILE A 275 6.27 5.92 -26.06
CA ILE A 275 6.29 7.33 -25.66
C ILE A 275 5.04 7.62 -24.83
N LEU A 276 5.15 8.50 -23.85
CA LEU A 276 3.99 8.97 -23.07
C LEU A 276 2.94 9.55 -24.03
N CYS A 277 1.68 9.08 -23.99
CA CYS A 277 0.69 9.63 -24.91
C CYS A 277 0.42 11.10 -24.65
N GLU A 278 -0.19 11.76 -25.63
CA GLU A 278 -0.46 13.18 -25.57
C GLU A 278 -1.27 13.60 -24.32
N PHE A 279 -0.85 14.72 -23.74
CA PHE A 279 -1.53 15.35 -22.62
C PHE A 279 -2.57 16.35 -23.10
N SER A 280 -3.63 16.48 -22.32
CA SER A 280 -4.56 17.60 -22.40
C SER A 280 -3.87 18.94 -22.08
N ASN A 281 -2.90 18.96 -21.16
CA ASN A 281 -2.16 20.17 -20.78
C ASN A 281 -0.68 19.91 -20.43
N PRO A 282 0.21 19.76 -21.44
CA PRO A 282 1.61 19.41 -21.22
C PRO A 282 2.35 20.39 -20.30
N SER A 283 2.09 21.70 -20.44
CA SER A 283 2.77 22.74 -19.65
C SER A 283 2.43 22.73 -18.15
N LYS A 284 1.33 22.07 -17.76
CA LYS A 284 0.85 22.01 -16.37
C LYS A 284 0.87 20.62 -15.78
N ILE A 285 1.42 19.63 -16.49
CA ILE A 285 1.33 18.22 -16.12
C ILE A 285 1.76 17.95 -14.68
N ASP A 286 2.87 18.53 -14.23
CA ASP A 286 3.37 18.28 -12.88
C ASP A 286 2.52 18.95 -11.81
N SER A 287 1.93 20.11 -12.09
CA SER A 287 0.96 20.74 -11.17
C SER A 287 -0.34 19.95 -11.08
N ILE A 288 -0.79 19.35 -12.19
CA ILE A 288 -1.97 18.50 -12.24
C ILE A 288 -1.71 17.20 -11.45
N ARG A 289 -0.57 16.56 -11.68
CA ARG A 289 -0.13 15.36 -10.95
C ARG A 289 -0.01 15.64 -9.45
N ALA A 290 0.61 16.76 -9.09
CA ALA A 290 0.75 17.15 -7.69
C ALA A 290 -0.60 17.35 -6.98
N SER A 291 -1.67 17.74 -7.69
CA SER A 291 -2.99 17.96 -7.08
C SER A 291 -3.65 16.71 -6.49
N VAL A 292 -3.16 15.51 -6.84
CA VAL A 292 -3.64 14.23 -6.33
C VAL A 292 -2.54 13.41 -5.65
N GLY A 293 -1.35 14.00 -5.48
CA GLY A 293 -0.22 13.35 -4.80
C GLY A 293 0.64 12.48 -5.72
N LEU A 294 0.61 12.68 -7.04
CA LEU A 294 1.55 12.03 -7.95
C LEU A 294 2.89 12.79 -8.03
N PRO A 295 4.00 12.10 -8.32
CA PRO A 295 5.29 12.74 -8.50
C PRO A 295 5.37 13.47 -9.84
N HIS A 296 6.47 14.19 -10.06
CA HIS A 296 6.82 14.73 -11.38
C HIS A 296 6.76 13.61 -12.45
N HIS A 297 6.28 13.91 -13.65
CA HIS A 297 6.03 12.89 -14.69
C HIS A 297 7.30 12.10 -15.11
N THR A 298 8.49 12.67 -14.90
CA THR A 298 9.78 12.00 -15.16
C THR A 298 10.33 11.20 -13.98
N PHE A 299 9.66 11.20 -12.82
CA PHE A 299 10.17 10.59 -11.60
C PHE A 299 10.42 9.09 -11.74
N TYR A 300 9.44 8.29 -12.20
CA TYR A 300 9.63 6.84 -12.31
C TYR A 300 10.71 6.45 -13.33
N PRO A 301 10.74 7.01 -14.55
CA PRO A 301 11.85 6.78 -15.47
C PRO A 301 13.22 7.17 -14.89
N TRP A 302 13.29 8.27 -14.13
CA TRP A 302 14.52 8.68 -13.45
C TRP A 302 14.91 7.69 -12.33
N LYS A 303 13.95 7.28 -11.49
CA LYS A 303 14.15 6.34 -10.38
C LYS A 303 14.69 5.00 -10.88
N ILE A 304 14.10 4.44 -11.94
CA ILE A 304 14.58 3.21 -12.56
C ILE A 304 16.05 3.36 -12.98
N LYS A 305 16.42 4.47 -13.62
CA LYS A 305 17.82 4.71 -13.99
C LYS A 305 18.77 4.75 -12.80
N GLN A 306 18.36 5.36 -11.68
CA GLN A 306 19.19 5.37 -10.45
C GLN A 306 19.36 3.98 -9.85
N GLN A 307 18.37 3.11 -10.02
CA GLN A 307 18.38 1.75 -9.49
C GLN A 307 19.14 0.76 -10.38
N THR A 308 19.13 0.98 -11.70
CA THR A 308 19.71 0.07 -12.70
C THR A 308 21.04 0.54 -13.28
N SER A 309 21.49 1.77 -13.01
CA SER A 309 22.80 2.22 -13.46
C SER A 309 23.88 1.48 -12.68
N GLU A 310 24.40 0.40 -13.27
CA GLU A 310 25.74 -0.09 -12.94
C GLU A 310 26.70 1.10 -13.11
N GLU A 311 27.46 1.41 -12.07
CA GLU A 311 28.59 2.33 -12.21
C GLU A 311 29.55 1.70 -13.23
N ASN A 312 29.48 2.17 -14.48
CA ASN A 312 30.62 2.06 -15.40
C ASN A 312 31.74 2.91 -14.79
N GLN A 313 32.51 2.32 -13.86
CA GLN A 313 33.82 2.78 -13.42
C GLN A 313 34.79 1.62 -13.36
#